data_AF-A0A9P7X2G6-F1
#
_entry.id   AF-A0A9P7X2G6-F1
#
_cell.length_a   1.000
_cell.length_b   1.000
_cell.length_c   1.000
_cell.angle_alpha   90.00
_cell.angle_beta   90.00
_cell.angle_gamma   90.00
#
_symmetry.space_group_name_H-M   'P 1'
#
loop_
_entity.id
_entity.type
_entity.pdbx_description
1 polymer ?
#
loop_
_entity_poly.entity_id
_entity_poly.type
_entity_poly.pdbx_seq_one_letter_code
_entity_poly.pdbx_strand_id
1 'polypeptide(L)'
;MTALTFCLRNDTAIGQDMYVKGTLPELGDNRRDHAVKLAPTSYPLWDEDVYVPKDREFIYRYIVMGPDGGVIRVSEQRKGYSAPGWKDNDCAYTT
;
A
#
# COMPACT_ATOMS: atom_id res chain seq x y z
N MET A 1 -11.56 -3.97 14.62
CA MET A 1 -10.62 -3.43 13.62
C MET A 1 -9.23 -3.92 13.96
N THR A 2 -8.39 -4.13 12.97
CA THR A 2 -6.94 -4.36 13.13
C THR A 2 -6.18 -3.40 12.23
N ALA A 3 -5.02 -2.95 12.67
CA ALA A 3 -4.08 -2.24 11.81
C ALA A 3 -3.34 -3.25 10.91
N LEU A 4 -3.23 -2.93 9.64
CA LEU A 4 -2.37 -3.59 8.66
C LEU A 4 -1.29 -2.61 8.24
N THR A 5 -0.03 -2.95 8.44
CA THR A 5 1.07 -2.11 7.98
C THR A 5 1.43 -2.51 6.55
N PHE A 6 1.18 -1.61 5.60
CA PHE A 6 1.63 -1.75 4.23
C PHE A 6 2.94 -1.02 4.07
N CYS A 7 3.95 -1.69 3.52
CA CYS A 7 5.21 -1.05 3.17
C CYS A 7 5.78 -1.61 1.88
N LEU A 8 6.46 -0.78 1.12
CA LEU A 8 7.25 -1.21 -0.02
C LEU A 8 8.43 -0.26 -0.21
N ARG A 9 9.63 -0.81 -0.43
CA ARG A 9 10.78 0.00 -0.85
C ARG A 9 10.66 0.33 -2.32
N ASN A 10 10.67 1.61 -2.63
CA ASN A 10 10.64 2.04 -4.01
C ASN A 10 11.22 3.45 -4.17
N ASP A 11 12.16 3.58 -5.11
CA ASP A 11 12.65 4.88 -5.53
C ASP A 11 11.60 5.59 -6.39
N THR A 12 11.38 6.86 -6.10
CA THR A 12 10.41 7.72 -6.79
C THR A 12 11.07 9.01 -7.22
N ALA A 13 10.66 9.53 -8.39
CA ALA A 13 11.07 10.85 -8.83
C ALA A 13 10.28 11.96 -8.11
N ILE A 14 10.77 13.21 -8.20
CA ILE A 14 10.05 14.38 -7.68
C ILE A 14 8.64 14.45 -8.30
N GLY A 15 7.64 14.64 -7.45
CA GLY A 15 6.23 14.72 -7.84
C GLY A 15 5.56 13.36 -8.02
N GLN A 16 6.27 12.24 -7.83
CA GLN A 16 5.67 10.92 -7.75
C GLN A 16 5.29 10.58 -6.31
N ASP A 17 4.16 9.92 -6.16
CA ASP A 17 3.65 9.44 -4.88
C ASP A 17 3.30 7.95 -4.99
N MET A 18 3.45 7.22 -3.89
CA MET A 18 3.10 5.81 -3.82
C MET A 18 1.81 5.58 -3.03
N TYR A 19 1.03 4.61 -3.49
CA TYR A 19 -0.27 4.27 -2.93
C TYR A 19 -0.45 2.75 -2.89
N VAL A 20 -1.32 2.30 -1.99
CA VAL A 20 -1.82 0.92 -1.97
C VAL A 20 -3.31 0.91 -2.28
N LYS A 21 -3.75 -0.07 -3.08
CA LYS A 21 -5.17 -0.33 -3.32
C LYS A 21 -5.47 -1.81 -3.28
N GLY A 22 -6.71 -2.18 -2.98
CA GLY A 22 -7.11 -3.58 -2.87
C GLY A 22 -8.62 -3.81 -2.82
N THR A 23 -9.01 -5.07 -2.68
CA THR A 23 -10.41 -5.52 -2.69
C THR A 23 -11.21 -5.13 -1.45
N LEU A 24 -10.56 -4.64 -0.38
CA LEU A 24 -11.27 -4.13 0.79
C LEU A 24 -11.76 -2.70 0.53
N PRO A 25 -12.95 -2.30 1.03
CA PRO A 25 -13.40 -0.92 0.95
C PRO A 25 -12.41 0.09 1.54
N GLU A 26 -11.73 -0.28 2.63
CA GLU A 26 -10.70 0.53 3.29
C GLU A 26 -9.41 0.66 2.46
N LEU A 27 -9.22 -0.22 1.46
CA LEU A 27 -8.17 -0.15 0.46
C LEU A 27 -8.67 0.37 -0.90
N GLY A 28 -9.85 1.00 -0.91
CA GLY A 28 -10.40 1.69 -2.08
C GLY A 28 -11.12 0.81 -3.08
N ASP A 29 -11.43 -0.46 -2.76
CA ASP A 29 -12.20 -1.38 -3.63
C ASP A 29 -11.64 -1.44 -5.08
N ASN A 30 -10.32 -1.55 -5.19
CA ASN A 30 -9.51 -1.52 -6.43
C ASN A 30 -9.58 -0.24 -7.27
N ARG A 31 -10.29 0.80 -6.79
CA ARG A 31 -10.38 2.10 -7.46
C ARG A 31 -9.15 2.92 -7.18
N ARG A 32 -8.53 3.46 -8.24
CA ARG A 32 -7.35 4.32 -8.14
C ARG A 32 -7.62 5.55 -7.29
N ASP A 33 -8.76 6.21 -7.50
CA ASP A 33 -9.08 7.49 -6.84
C ASP A 33 -9.36 7.35 -5.33
N HIS A 34 -9.47 6.10 -4.85
CA HIS A 34 -9.68 5.76 -3.44
C HIS A 34 -8.48 4.97 -2.87
N ALA A 35 -7.36 4.90 -3.59
CA ALA A 35 -6.15 4.26 -3.12
C ALA A 35 -5.60 5.02 -1.91
N VAL A 36 -5.06 4.28 -0.95
CA VAL A 36 -4.46 4.85 0.26
C VAL A 36 -3.07 5.34 -0.07
N LYS A 37 -2.78 6.61 0.18
CA LYS A 37 -1.45 7.19 0.00
C LYS A 37 -0.52 6.68 1.10
N LEU A 38 0.69 6.28 0.71
CA LEU A 38 1.75 5.91 1.63
C LEU A 38 2.62 7.11 1.96
N ALA A 39 3.21 7.12 3.15
CA ALA A 39 4.15 8.12 3.59
C ALA A 39 5.60 7.62 3.38
N PRO A 40 6.52 8.45 2.87
CA PRO A 40 7.93 8.09 2.74
C PRO A 40 8.69 8.31 4.06
N THR A 41 8.21 7.71 5.16
CA THR A 41 8.73 8.02 6.51
C THR A 41 10.22 7.67 6.66
N SER A 42 10.71 6.68 5.91
CA SER A 42 12.09 6.19 5.92
C SER A 42 12.59 5.94 4.48
N TYR A 43 12.51 6.95 3.62
CA TYR A 43 12.83 6.85 2.20
C TYR A 43 14.14 6.08 1.93
N PRO A 44 14.17 5.09 0.99
CA PRO A 44 13.13 4.79 -0.01
C PRO A 44 12.02 3.84 0.48
N LEU A 45 11.90 3.59 1.78
CA LEU A 45 10.75 2.88 2.34
C LEU A 45 9.55 3.83 2.43
N TRP A 46 8.44 3.37 1.89
CA TRP A 46 7.13 3.99 2.01
C TRP A 46 6.22 3.08 2.80
N ASP A 47 5.46 3.63 3.73
CA ASP A 47 4.61 2.89 4.63
C ASP A 47 3.34 3.64 5.03
N GLU A 48 2.31 2.90 5.44
CA GLU A 48 1.10 3.42 6.08
C GLU A 48 0.37 2.31 6.83
N ASP A 49 -0.26 2.65 7.95
CA ASP A 49 -1.16 1.76 8.69
C ASP A 49 -2.61 1.97 8.24
N VAL A 50 -3.26 0.89 7.78
CA VAL A 50 -4.69 0.90 7.40
C VAL A 50 -5.50 0.05 8.37
N TYR A 51 -6.52 0.66 8.97
CA TYR A 51 -7.43 -0.04 9.87
C TYR A 51 -8.54 -0.74 9.09
N VAL A 52 -8.64 -2.06 9.21
CA VAL A 52 -9.62 -2.88 8.48
C VAL A 52 -10.38 -3.82 9.43
N PRO A 53 -11.54 -4.37 9.01
CA PRO A 53 -12.17 -5.49 9.69
C PRO A 53 -11.21 -6.69 9.76
N LYS A 54 -11.15 -7.33 10.93
CA LYS A 54 -10.34 -8.53 11.13
C LYS A 54 -10.90 -9.71 10.34
N ASP A 55 -10.07 -10.72 10.15
CA ASP A 55 -10.44 -12.02 9.59
C ASP A 55 -11.00 -11.94 8.15
N ARG A 56 -10.35 -11.12 7.31
CA ARG A 56 -10.67 -10.94 5.89
C ARG A 56 -9.49 -11.32 5.02
N GLU A 57 -9.73 -12.16 4.04
CA GLU A 57 -8.83 -12.29 2.89
C GLU A 57 -9.01 -11.10 1.96
N PHE A 58 -7.89 -10.64 1.39
CA PHE A 58 -7.92 -9.56 0.41
C PHE A 58 -6.78 -9.67 -0.59
N ILE A 59 -6.96 -8.96 -1.69
CA ILE A 59 -5.95 -8.80 -2.73
C ILE A 59 -5.57 -7.33 -2.79
N TYR A 60 -4.29 -7.03 -2.94
CA TYR A 60 -3.79 -5.67 -3.02
C TYR A 60 -2.61 -5.53 -3.98
N ARG A 61 -2.34 -4.28 -4.37
CA ARG A 61 -1.20 -3.86 -5.19
C ARG A 61 -0.77 -2.46 -4.80
N TYR A 62 0.50 -2.16 -5.03
CA TYR A 62 1.04 -0.82 -4.96
C TYR A 62 0.98 -0.15 -6.33
N ILE A 63 0.72 1.15 -6.33
CA ILE A 63 0.76 1.99 -7.53
C ILE A 63 1.61 3.22 -7.26
N VAL A 64 2.36 3.65 -8.27
CA VAL A 64 3.03 4.94 -8.27
C VAL A 64 2.25 5.86 -9.19
N MET A 65 1.83 7.01 -8.68
CA MET A 65 1.17 8.04 -9.46
C MET A 65 2.09 9.22 -9.70
N GLY A 66 1.99 9.82 -10.88
CA GLY A 66 2.70 11.03 -11.26
C GLY A 66 2.04 12.29 -10.74
N PRO A 67 2.69 13.46 -10.95
CA PRO A 67 2.16 14.75 -10.52
C PRO A 67 0.88 15.17 -11.27
N ASP A 68 0.57 14.52 -12.40
CA ASP A 68 -0.65 14.67 -13.19
C ASP A 68 -1.79 13.74 -12.73
N GLY A 69 -1.57 12.91 -11.71
CA GLY A 69 -2.51 11.91 -11.22
C GLY A 69 -2.59 10.64 -12.09
N GLY A 70 -1.73 10.50 -13.09
CA GLY A 70 -1.62 9.30 -13.92
C GLY A 70 -0.90 8.17 -13.19
N VAL A 71 -1.30 6.91 -13.41
CA VAL A 71 -0.58 5.75 -12.88
C VAL A 71 0.63 5.48 -13.75
N ILE A 72 1.83 5.57 -13.18
CA ILE A 72 3.11 5.36 -13.87
C ILE A 72 3.57 3.91 -13.74
N ARG A 73 3.36 3.30 -12.57
CA ARG A 73 3.78 1.92 -12.26
C ARG A 73 2.77 1.22 -11.38
N VAL A 74 2.72 -0.10 -11.52
CA VAL A 74 1.89 -1.00 -10.72
C VAL A 74 2.74 -2.20 -10.31
N SER A 75 2.71 -2.57 -9.03
CA SER A 75 3.37 -3.79 -8.56
C SER A 75 2.62 -5.05 -9.01
N GLU A 76 3.25 -6.20 -8.79
CA GLU A 76 2.57 -7.49 -8.82
C GLU A 76 1.41 -7.54 -7.81
N GLN A 77 0.49 -8.47 -8.07
CA GLN A 77 -0.63 -8.75 -7.19
C GLN A 77 -0.19 -9.55 -5.98
N ARG A 78 -0.63 -9.12 -4.80
CA ARG A 78 -0.37 -9.80 -3.54
C ARG A 78 -1.66 -10.18 -2.84
N LYS A 79 -1.59 -11.24 -2.03
CA LYS A 79 -2.67 -11.68 -1.16
C LYS A 79 -2.32 -11.30 0.28
N GLY A 80 -3.32 -10.92 1.05
CA GLY A 80 -3.20 -10.62 2.47
C GLY A 80 -4.36 -11.21 3.26
N TYR A 81 -4.17 -11.29 4.57
CA TYR A 81 -5.20 -11.69 5.53
C TYR A 81 -5.17 -10.74 6.72
N SER A 82 -6.31 -10.16 7.10
CA SER A 82 -6.37 -9.14 8.13
C SER A 82 -6.34 -9.71 9.56
N ALA A 83 -5.19 -10.27 9.92
CA ALA A 83 -4.88 -10.69 11.28
C ALA A 83 -4.33 -9.53 12.13
N PRO A 84 -4.51 -9.57 13.47
CA PRO A 84 -3.84 -8.67 14.40
C PRO A 84 -2.32 -8.61 14.17
N GLY A 85 -1.80 -7.39 13.95
CA GLY A 85 -0.36 -7.16 13.79
C GLY A 85 0.23 -7.63 12.46
N TRP A 86 -0.61 -7.86 11.44
CA TRP A 86 -0.13 -8.17 10.09
C TRP A 86 0.70 -7.01 9.53
N LYS A 87 1.80 -7.37 8.86
CA LYS A 87 2.69 -6.45 8.14
C LYS A 87 3.01 -7.05 6.78
N ASP A 88 3.13 -6.20 5.77
CA ASP A 88 3.73 -6.63 4.50
C ASP A 88 5.16 -7.13 4.78
N ASN A 89 5.55 -8.21 4.11
CA ASN A 89 6.90 -8.78 4.26
C ASN A 89 7.98 -7.76 3.85
N ASP A 90 7.64 -6.82 2.97
CA ASP A 90 8.55 -5.77 2.53
C ASP A 90 8.84 -4.70 3.59
N CYS A 91 8.09 -4.67 4.69
CA CYS A 91 8.39 -3.84 5.86
C CYS A 91 9.67 -4.31 6.59
N ALA A 92 10.04 -5.59 6.47
CA ALA A 92 11.14 -6.19 7.24
C ALA A 92 12.49 -6.15 6.53
N TYR A 93 12.55 -5.83 5.24
CA TYR A 93 13.81 -5.73 4.51
C TYR A 93 14.49 -4.39 4.81
N THR A 94 15.17 -4.30 5.95
CA THR A 94 16.29 -3.38 6.16
C THR A 94 17.56 -4.10 5.69
N THR A 95 18.12 -3.72 4.55
CA THR A 95 19.53 -4.04 4.26
C THR A 95 20.42 -3.47 5.34
#